data_AF-M1WUW4-F1
#
_entry.id   AF-M1WUW4-F1
#
_cell.length_a   1.000
_cell.length_b   1.000
_cell.length_c   1.000
_cell.angle_alpha   90.00
_cell.angle_beta   90.00
_cell.angle_gamma   90.00
#
_symmetry.space_group_name_H-M   'P 1'
#
loop_
_entity.id
_entity.type
_entity.pdbx_description
1 polymer ?
#
loop_
_entity_poly.entity_id
_entity_poly.type
_entity_poly.pdbx_seq_one_letter_code
_entity_poly.pdbx_strand_id
1 'polypeptide(L)'
;MSSPQYYQGLAKTMMFTIILVSFTPLLLITLIAGYQYSFAYKEKVIAHMREIVLKHGQSIDYFLDEKIAEIQVLTDMEGLIRLRDEPSLTALHTSLVRHHGTDFVDLGLINSQGVQIAYSGPFKLKDANYAEAEWFRAAKSRQVYISDVFLGLRGVPHFIIALQLESGGQEWVLRTTLDFISFNKRVENIRVGETGMAFLINRNGDLQTTPRRNMTAEIPFLKKMLGHRNDNLDLVRGRATMTTEINPATGHETIFVTSPIKNGEWLMVYQQEAADAFSDLNQARNLAAVILLLGGIGITIMALLMSRRMARKVEMSDLEKDMMNEQVIEAGKLASVGELAAGIAHEINNPVAIMVEEAGWIQDLLDEGLEKSDNSREVQRALNQIRNQGTRCKDITHKLLSFARKIDPTVKQVALNDLVREMAILCEQRAKFVNVIIETSLGNDIPDVAASPSELQQVFLNLINNALDAMEPGGGELDITTRFENGTVVVSIADTGCGIPKANLSRIFDPFFTTKPVGKGTGLGLSIIYGIVNKMGGEITVRSALDKGTVFTLRLPVAGGIEQKFPPEQIITSKKHQQQSEQKGDKNASNHSAH
;
A
#
# COMPACT_ATOMS: atom_id res chain seq x y z
N MET A 1 23.64 -19.82 8.46
CA MET A 1 22.78 -20.13 7.30
C MET A 1 21.30 -20.03 7.66
N SER A 2 20.64 -18.99 7.16
CA SER A 2 19.17 -18.81 7.24
C SER A 2 18.46 -19.93 6.49
N SER A 3 17.37 -20.48 7.03
CA SER A 3 16.66 -21.59 6.38
C SER A 3 15.97 -21.12 5.09
N PRO A 4 15.80 -21.99 4.07
CA PRO A 4 15.05 -21.66 2.84
C PRO A 4 13.62 -21.14 3.12
N GLN A 5 13.07 -21.50 4.27
CA GLN A 5 11.77 -21.05 4.75
C GLN A 5 11.75 -19.54 5.09
N TYR A 6 12.87 -18.98 5.55
CA TYR A 6 12.99 -17.55 5.85
C TYR A 6 12.80 -16.68 4.60
N TYR A 7 13.54 -16.97 3.52
CA TYR A 7 13.45 -16.19 2.27
C TYR A 7 12.10 -16.34 1.59
N GLN A 8 11.47 -17.51 1.69
CA GLN A 8 10.09 -17.71 1.22
C GLN A 8 9.09 -16.90 2.04
N GLY A 9 9.25 -16.84 3.36
CA GLY A 9 8.44 -16.00 4.24
C GLY A 9 8.59 -14.52 3.89
N LEU A 10 9.82 -14.04 3.72
CA LEU A 10 10.12 -12.67 3.33
C LEU A 10 9.46 -12.30 1.99
N ALA A 11 9.57 -13.17 0.98
CA ALA A 11 8.93 -12.96 -0.32
C ALA A 11 7.40 -12.87 -0.22
N LYS A 12 6.76 -13.70 0.61
CA LYS A 12 5.30 -13.63 0.83
C LYS A 12 4.88 -12.34 1.51
N THR A 13 5.59 -11.92 2.55
CA THR A 13 5.31 -10.67 3.26
C THR A 13 5.47 -9.47 2.34
N MET A 14 6.57 -9.41 1.57
CA MET A 14 6.78 -8.35 0.58
C MET A 14 5.66 -8.32 -0.47
N MET A 15 5.27 -9.48 -0.99
CA MET A 15 4.22 -9.58 -2.01
C MET A 15 2.90 -9.03 -1.48
N PHE A 16 2.51 -9.42 -0.26
CA PHE A 16 1.27 -8.93 0.36
C PHE A 16 1.31 -7.41 0.57
N THR A 17 2.43 -6.88 1.09
CA THR A 17 2.59 -5.44 1.31
C THR A 17 2.54 -4.65 0.00
N ILE A 18 3.19 -5.13 -1.07
CA ILE A 18 3.15 -4.48 -2.38
C ILE A 18 1.72 -4.47 -2.93
N ILE A 19 1.03 -5.62 -2.89
CA ILE A 19 -0.37 -5.69 -3.34
C ILE A 19 -1.24 -4.73 -2.53
N LEU A 20 -1.12 -4.74 -1.20
CA LEU A 20 -1.92 -3.87 -0.34
C LEU A 20 -1.68 -2.39 -0.64
N VAL A 21 -0.40 -1.96 -0.72
CA VAL A 21 -0.05 -0.56 -0.95
C VAL A 21 -0.39 -0.09 -2.37
N SER A 22 -0.26 -0.96 -3.38
CA SER A 22 -0.56 -0.59 -4.77
C SER A 22 -2.04 -0.71 -5.13
N PHE A 23 -2.75 -1.72 -4.61
CA PHE A 23 -4.14 -1.98 -4.97
C PHE A 23 -5.12 -1.11 -4.18
N THR A 24 -4.82 -0.75 -2.93
CA THR A 24 -5.75 0.03 -2.09
C THR A 24 -6.07 1.40 -2.67
N PRO A 25 -5.09 2.23 -3.10
CA PRO A 25 -5.40 3.54 -3.69
C PRO A 25 -6.17 3.41 -5.00
N LEU A 26 -5.82 2.42 -5.83
CA LEU A 26 -6.51 2.16 -7.10
C LEU A 26 -7.98 1.82 -6.84
N LEU A 27 -8.26 0.88 -5.95
CA LEU A 27 -9.62 0.49 -5.58
C LEU A 27 -10.41 1.66 -4.98
N LEU A 28 -9.79 2.42 -4.08
CA LEU A 28 -10.43 3.54 -3.41
C LEU A 28 -10.78 4.67 -4.39
N ILE A 29 -9.86 5.02 -5.28
CA ILE A 29 -10.11 6.02 -6.34
C ILE A 29 -11.20 5.52 -7.27
N THR A 30 -11.15 4.27 -7.74
CA THR A 30 -12.18 3.71 -8.63
C THR A 30 -13.57 3.72 -7.98
N LEU A 31 -13.66 3.37 -6.69
CA LEU A 31 -14.93 3.39 -5.95
C LEU A 31 -15.47 4.80 -5.75
N ILE A 32 -14.64 5.74 -5.27
CA ILE A 32 -15.07 7.12 -4.99
C ILE A 32 -15.43 7.85 -6.28
N ALA A 33 -14.55 7.80 -7.28
CA ALA A 33 -14.79 8.44 -8.58
C ALA A 33 -15.98 7.79 -9.29
N GLY A 34 -16.10 6.46 -9.24
CA GLY A 34 -17.24 5.73 -9.80
C GLY A 34 -18.57 6.12 -9.13
N TYR A 35 -18.58 6.27 -7.80
CA TYR A 35 -19.75 6.74 -7.07
C TYR A 35 -20.13 8.18 -7.43
N GLN A 36 -19.18 9.12 -7.37
CA GLN A 36 -19.42 10.52 -7.71
C GLN A 36 -19.87 10.70 -9.15
N TYR A 37 -19.22 10.00 -10.10
CA TYR A 37 -19.60 10.03 -11.51
C TYR A 37 -21.00 9.47 -11.72
N SER A 38 -21.33 8.33 -11.09
CA SER A 38 -22.66 7.73 -11.21
C SER A 38 -23.75 8.66 -10.68
N PHE A 39 -23.53 9.29 -9.52
CA PHE A 39 -24.48 10.24 -8.93
C PHE A 39 -24.69 11.45 -9.84
N ALA A 40 -23.59 12.14 -10.22
CA ALA A 40 -23.66 13.34 -11.04
C ALA A 40 -24.24 13.07 -12.44
N TYR A 41 -23.89 11.93 -13.06
CA TYR A 41 -24.41 11.55 -14.37
C TYR A 41 -25.92 11.27 -14.31
N LYS A 42 -26.38 10.53 -13.29
CA LYS A 42 -27.82 10.29 -13.09
C LYS A 42 -28.60 11.59 -12.91
N GLU A 43 -28.13 12.50 -12.06
CA GLU A 43 -28.78 13.81 -11.89
C GLU A 43 -28.83 14.59 -13.21
N LYS A 44 -27.74 14.59 -13.98
CA LYS A 44 -27.67 15.27 -15.28
C LYS A 44 -28.67 14.70 -16.29
N VAL A 45 -28.74 13.38 -16.44
CA VAL A 45 -29.70 12.72 -17.35
C VAL A 45 -31.13 13.05 -16.95
N ILE A 46 -31.43 12.98 -15.65
CA ILE A 46 -32.75 13.30 -15.10
C ILE A 46 -33.14 14.76 -15.39
N ALA A 47 -32.23 15.71 -15.12
CA ALA A 47 -32.46 17.12 -15.38
C ALA A 47 -32.69 17.38 -16.87
N HIS A 48 -31.91 16.74 -17.73
CA HIS A 48 -32.04 16.84 -19.19
C HIS A 48 -33.38 16.31 -19.70
N MET A 49 -33.82 15.13 -19.23
CA MET A 49 -35.12 14.58 -19.59
C MET A 49 -36.27 15.49 -19.17
N ARG A 50 -36.24 16.04 -17.94
CA ARG A 50 -37.23 17.00 -17.47
C ARG A 50 -37.30 18.24 -18.36
N GLU A 51 -36.15 18.77 -18.74
CA GLU A 51 -36.07 19.96 -19.59
C GLU A 51 -36.61 19.71 -20.99
N ILE A 52 -36.26 18.58 -21.61
CA ILE A 52 -36.79 18.20 -22.94
C ILE A 52 -38.31 18.10 -22.91
N VAL A 53 -38.86 17.40 -21.93
CA VAL A 53 -40.32 17.18 -21.83
C VAL A 53 -41.05 18.48 -21.54
N LEU A 54 -40.49 19.34 -20.68
CA LEU A 54 -41.06 20.66 -20.40
C LEU A 54 -41.06 21.55 -21.66
N LYS A 55 -39.92 21.65 -22.35
CA LYS A 55 -39.79 22.45 -23.59
C LYS A 55 -40.71 21.94 -24.69
N HIS A 56 -40.83 20.63 -24.83
CA HIS A 56 -41.72 20.04 -25.83
C HIS A 56 -43.19 20.25 -25.47
N GLY A 57 -43.56 20.09 -24.20
CA GLY A 57 -44.91 20.40 -23.72
C GLY A 57 -45.28 21.87 -24.01
N GLN A 58 -44.38 22.81 -23.73
CA GLN A 58 -44.55 24.22 -24.08
C GLN A 58 -44.69 24.46 -25.59
N SER A 59 -43.97 23.70 -26.42
CA SER A 59 -44.10 23.76 -27.88
C SER A 59 -45.48 23.28 -28.36
N ILE A 60 -46.06 22.27 -27.69
CA ILE A 60 -47.43 21.82 -27.96
C ILE A 60 -48.45 22.87 -27.53
N ASP A 61 -48.31 23.47 -26.34
CA ASP A 61 -49.19 24.55 -25.89
C ASP A 61 -49.11 25.76 -26.82
N TYR A 62 -47.90 26.18 -27.21
CA TYR A 62 -47.71 27.25 -28.20
C TYR A 62 -48.40 26.94 -29.52
N PHE A 63 -48.30 25.70 -30.02
CA PHE A 63 -49.00 25.28 -31.24
C PHE A 63 -50.52 25.40 -31.08
N LEU A 64 -51.09 24.98 -29.94
CA LEU A 64 -52.53 25.09 -29.71
C LEU A 64 -52.98 26.56 -29.61
N ASP A 65 -52.23 27.40 -28.90
CA ASP A 65 -52.50 28.83 -28.77
C ASP A 65 -52.38 29.56 -30.11
N GLU A 66 -51.37 29.20 -30.93
CA GLU A 66 -51.21 29.69 -32.30
C GLU A 66 -52.45 29.35 -33.14
N LYS A 67 -52.93 28.10 -33.10
CA LYS A 67 -54.13 27.69 -33.84
C LYS A 67 -55.40 28.38 -33.35
N ILE A 68 -55.53 28.63 -32.04
CA ILE A 68 -56.64 29.40 -31.49
C ILE A 68 -56.62 30.83 -32.04
N ALA A 69 -55.47 31.50 -31.97
CA ALA A 69 -55.31 32.88 -32.41
C ALA A 69 -55.57 33.02 -33.92
N GLU A 70 -55.09 32.08 -34.74
CA GLU A 70 -55.34 32.03 -36.19
C GLU A 70 -56.85 32.04 -36.50
N ILE A 71 -57.62 31.16 -35.87
CA ILE A 71 -59.07 31.08 -36.12
C ILE A 71 -59.79 32.31 -35.60
N GLN A 72 -59.44 32.79 -34.40
CA GLN A 72 -60.07 33.98 -33.81
C GLN A 72 -59.92 35.19 -34.72
N VAL A 73 -58.70 35.49 -35.17
CA VAL A 73 -58.42 36.62 -36.06
C VAL A 73 -59.20 36.50 -37.37
N LEU A 74 -59.20 35.33 -38.01
CA LEU A 74 -59.91 35.16 -39.28
C LEU A 74 -61.44 35.20 -39.12
N THR A 75 -61.95 34.71 -37.99
CA THR A 75 -63.37 34.78 -37.66
C THR A 75 -63.84 36.21 -37.44
N ASP A 76 -63.04 37.01 -36.72
CA ASP A 76 -63.30 38.43 -36.49
C ASP A 76 -63.26 39.25 -37.79
N MET A 77 -62.39 38.88 -38.74
CA MET A 77 -62.29 39.53 -40.05
C MET A 77 -63.47 39.21 -40.98
N GLU A 78 -63.91 37.95 -41.09
CA GLU A 78 -65.02 37.56 -41.97
C GLU A 78 -66.39 38.00 -41.42
N GLY A 79 -66.55 37.95 -40.09
CA GLY A 79 -67.79 38.29 -39.41
C GLY A 79 -68.87 37.20 -39.45
N LEU A 80 -69.58 37.01 -38.33
CA LEU A 80 -70.49 35.89 -38.11
C LEU A 80 -71.65 35.78 -39.13
N ILE A 81 -72.12 36.90 -39.68
CA ILE A 81 -73.23 36.91 -40.65
C ILE A 81 -72.84 36.16 -41.92
N ARG A 82 -71.60 36.31 -42.40
CA ARG A 82 -71.11 35.64 -43.61
C ARG A 82 -70.85 34.16 -43.36
N LEU A 83 -70.36 33.79 -42.18
CA LEU A 83 -70.05 32.39 -41.84
C LEU A 83 -71.28 31.46 -41.79
N ARG A 84 -72.50 32.03 -41.79
CA ARG A 84 -73.75 31.26 -41.94
C ARG A 84 -73.94 30.68 -43.34
N ASP A 85 -73.29 31.26 -44.33
CA ASP A 85 -73.30 30.83 -45.73
C ASP A 85 -72.16 29.83 -45.99
N GLU A 86 -72.49 28.65 -46.53
CA GLU A 86 -71.53 27.57 -46.78
C GLU A 86 -70.37 27.95 -47.73
N PRO A 87 -70.61 28.66 -48.85
CA PRO A 87 -69.54 29.22 -49.67
C PRO A 87 -68.55 30.10 -48.90
N SER A 88 -69.05 30.97 -48.03
CA SER A 88 -68.23 31.87 -47.21
C SER A 88 -67.41 31.09 -46.17
N LEU A 89 -68.03 30.12 -45.48
CA LEU A 89 -67.31 29.23 -44.56
C LEU A 89 -66.26 28.38 -45.30
N THR A 90 -66.55 27.97 -46.53
CA THR A 90 -65.61 27.22 -47.37
C THR A 90 -64.45 28.09 -47.85
N ALA A 91 -64.68 29.37 -48.14
CA ALA A 91 -63.61 30.31 -48.45
C ALA A 91 -62.66 30.51 -47.26
N LEU A 92 -63.21 30.67 -46.04
CA LEU A 92 -62.45 30.72 -44.79
C LEU A 92 -61.62 29.44 -44.59
N HIS A 93 -62.25 28.26 -44.72
CA HIS A 93 -61.57 26.98 -44.62
C HIS A 93 -60.43 26.83 -45.65
N THR A 94 -60.68 27.22 -46.89
CA THR A 94 -59.67 27.18 -47.96
C THR A 94 -58.50 28.12 -47.67
N SER A 95 -58.77 29.28 -47.07
CA SER A 95 -57.73 30.23 -46.65
C SER A 95 -56.83 29.64 -45.55
N LEU A 96 -57.45 28.99 -44.56
CA LEU A 96 -56.74 28.29 -43.49
C LEU A 96 -55.86 27.16 -44.04
N VAL A 97 -56.41 26.32 -44.93
CA VAL A 97 -55.66 25.22 -45.55
C VAL A 97 -54.51 25.74 -46.43
N ARG A 98 -54.71 26.87 -47.13
CA ARG A 98 -53.68 27.45 -48.00
C ARG A 98 -52.46 27.97 -47.22
N HIS A 99 -52.69 28.61 -46.06
CA HIS A 99 -51.63 29.26 -45.30
C HIS A 99 -51.03 28.36 -44.21
N HIS A 100 -51.79 27.39 -43.69
CA HIS A 100 -51.40 26.53 -42.57
C HIS A 100 -51.41 25.03 -42.93
N GLY A 101 -51.42 24.71 -44.24
CA GLY A 101 -51.34 23.35 -44.74
C GLY A 101 -52.53 22.48 -44.32
N THR A 102 -52.26 21.24 -43.94
CA THR A 102 -53.30 20.28 -43.54
C THR A 102 -53.65 20.36 -42.05
N ASP A 103 -53.21 21.39 -41.31
CA ASP A 103 -53.46 21.47 -39.86
C ASP A 103 -54.96 21.54 -39.53
N PHE A 104 -55.76 22.14 -40.41
CA PHE A 104 -57.22 22.25 -40.29
C PHE A 104 -57.92 21.29 -41.25
N VAL A 105 -58.80 20.43 -40.73
CA VAL A 105 -59.49 19.38 -41.51
C VAL A 105 -60.89 19.79 -41.91
N ASP A 106 -61.62 20.43 -41.00
CA ASP A 106 -62.96 20.93 -41.26
C ASP A 106 -63.32 22.12 -40.37
N LEU A 107 -64.37 22.83 -40.79
CA LEU A 107 -65.03 23.91 -40.07
C LEU A 107 -66.54 23.69 -40.06
N GLY A 108 -67.17 24.05 -38.95
CA GLY A 108 -68.62 23.99 -38.78
C GLY A 108 -69.13 25.13 -37.93
N LEU A 109 -70.22 25.77 -38.36
CA LEU A 109 -70.91 26.78 -37.58
C LEU A 109 -72.18 26.18 -36.97
N ILE A 110 -72.32 26.29 -35.66
CA ILE A 110 -73.36 25.63 -34.87
C ILE A 110 -74.17 26.69 -34.13
N ASN A 111 -75.50 26.55 -34.18
CA ASN A 111 -76.41 27.47 -33.50
C ASN A 111 -76.57 27.13 -32.00
N SER A 112 -77.31 27.97 -31.27
CA SER A 112 -77.54 27.80 -29.83
C SER A 112 -78.26 26.51 -29.42
N GLN A 113 -78.94 25.84 -30.37
CA GLN A 113 -79.62 24.55 -30.20
C GLN A 113 -78.70 23.35 -30.50
N GLY A 114 -77.44 23.57 -30.87
CA GLY A 114 -76.50 22.52 -31.20
C GLY A 114 -76.59 21.99 -32.63
N VAL A 115 -77.38 22.61 -33.51
CA VAL A 115 -77.50 22.19 -34.91
C VAL A 115 -76.45 22.90 -35.76
N GLN A 116 -75.67 22.13 -36.52
CA GLN A 116 -74.66 22.65 -37.44
C GLN A 116 -75.30 23.18 -38.73
N ILE A 117 -75.34 24.50 -38.87
CA ILE A 117 -76.03 25.19 -39.97
C ILE A 117 -75.17 25.33 -41.24
N ALA A 118 -73.85 25.36 -41.08
CA ALA A 118 -72.90 25.44 -42.18
C ALA A 118 -71.71 24.53 -41.89
N TYR A 119 -71.22 23.85 -42.93
CA TYR A 119 -70.10 22.92 -42.82
C TYR A 119 -69.18 23.02 -44.03
N SER A 120 -67.87 22.99 -43.78
CA SER A 120 -66.86 22.82 -44.82
C SER A 120 -65.87 21.74 -44.39
N GLY A 121 -65.80 20.65 -45.13
CA GLY A 121 -64.93 19.52 -44.82
C GLY A 121 -65.36 18.21 -45.49
N PRO A 122 -64.62 17.11 -45.27
CA PRO A 122 -64.82 15.87 -46.02
C PRO A 122 -65.94 14.95 -45.47
N PHE A 123 -66.48 15.20 -44.27
CA PHE A 123 -67.37 14.25 -43.57
C PHE A 123 -68.89 14.49 -43.77
N LYS A 124 -69.29 15.40 -44.66
CA LYS A 124 -70.71 15.74 -44.94
C LYS A 124 -71.57 15.93 -43.67
N LEU A 125 -71.12 16.78 -42.75
CA LEU A 125 -71.75 16.94 -41.43
C LEU A 125 -72.79 18.08 -41.37
N LYS A 126 -73.31 18.54 -42.51
CA LYS A 126 -74.39 19.55 -42.51
C LYS A 126 -75.61 19.01 -41.75
N ASP A 127 -76.28 19.87 -40.98
CA ASP A 127 -77.45 19.53 -40.15
C ASP A 127 -77.17 18.54 -39.01
N ALA A 128 -75.89 18.25 -38.72
CA ALA A 128 -75.51 17.43 -37.57
C ALA A 128 -75.97 18.08 -36.26
N ASN A 129 -76.53 17.26 -35.35
CA ASN A 129 -76.99 17.70 -34.04
C ASN A 129 -75.97 17.34 -32.95
N TYR A 130 -75.46 18.37 -32.26
CA TYR A 130 -74.49 18.29 -31.18
C TYR A 130 -75.06 18.74 -29.83
N ALA A 131 -76.38 18.95 -29.70
CA ALA A 131 -77.02 19.41 -28.46
C ALA A 131 -76.60 18.56 -27.23
N GLU A 132 -76.49 17.25 -27.43
CA GLU A 132 -76.12 16.32 -26.37
C GLU A 132 -74.61 16.12 -26.21
N ALA A 133 -73.79 16.62 -27.14
CA ALA A 133 -72.34 16.41 -27.12
C ALA A 133 -71.69 17.16 -25.94
N GLU A 134 -70.85 16.46 -25.17
CA GLU A 134 -70.18 17.01 -23.99
C GLU A 134 -69.32 18.25 -24.33
N TRP A 135 -68.55 18.17 -25.42
CA TRP A 135 -67.72 19.27 -25.88
C TRP A 135 -68.53 20.51 -26.24
N PHE A 136 -69.76 20.35 -26.76
CA PHE A 136 -70.60 21.48 -27.16
C PHE A 136 -71.13 22.21 -25.94
N ARG A 137 -71.61 21.46 -24.93
CA ARG A 137 -72.03 22.04 -23.65
C ARG A 137 -70.87 22.77 -22.95
N ALA A 138 -69.67 22.20 -22.99
CA ALA A 138 -68.47 22.83 -22.45
C ALA A 138 -68.12 24.13 -23.20
N ALA A 139 -68.16 24.11 -24.53
CA ALA A 139 -67.87 25.28 -25.38
C ALA A 139 -68.86 26.44 -25.18
N LYS A 140 -70.11 26.19 -24.77
CA LYS A 140 -71.04 27.29 -24.45
C LYS A 140 -70.62 28.12 -23.24
N SER A 141 -69.87 27.51 -22.31
CA SER A 141 -69.46 28.15 -21.05
C SER A 141 -68.08 28.82 -21.10
N ARG A 142 -67.37 28.72 -22.23
CA ARG A 142 -65.99 29.17 -22.39
C ARG A 142 -65.83 29.89 -23.73
N GLN A 143 -65.11 31.01 -23.75
CA GLN A 143 -64.84 31.74 -25.00
C GLN A 143 -64.11 30.88 -26.04
N VAL A 144 -63.17 30.05 -25.56
CA VAL A 144 -62.44 29.05 -26.36
C VAL A 144 -62.44 27.73 -25.60
N TYR A 145 -62.71 26.64 -26.31
CA TYR A 145 -62.66 25.29 -25.77
C TYR A 145 -61.94 24.34 -26.72
N ILE A 146 -60.92 23.65 -26.21
CA ILE A 146 -60.27 22.54 -26.90
C ILE A 146 -60.82 21.24 -26.32
N SER A 147 -61.39 20.37 -27.14
CA SER A 147 -61.90 19.08 -26.65
C SER A 147 -60.78 18.09 -26.37
N ASP A 148 -61.08 17.06 -25.59
CA ASP A 148 -60.34 15.80 -25.62
C ASP A 148 -60.52 15.10 -26.98
N VAL A 149 -59.72 14.07 -27.25
CA VAL A 149 -59.83 13.23 -28.44
C VAL A 149 -61.03 12.29 -28.31
N PHE A 150 -61.88 12.29 -29.32
CA PHE A 150 -63.09 11.48 -29.38
C PHE A 150 -63.38 11.04 -30.82
N LEU A 151 -64.24 10.04 -31.00
CA LEU A 151 -64.63 9.56 -32.34
C LEU A 151 -65.70 10.44 -32.99
N GLY A 152 -66.62 10.96 -32.17
CA GLY A 152 -67.74 11.81 -32.60
C GLY A 152 -68.56 11.22 -33.75
N LEU A 153 -69.23 12.09 -34.50
CA LEU A 153 -69.95 11.70 -35.72
C LEU A 153 -69.03 11.35 -36.90
N ARG A 154 -67.71 11.60 -36.77
CA ARG A 154 -66.70 11.31 -37.80
C ARG A 154 -66.27 9.85 -37.80
N GLY A 155 -66.46 9.13 -36.70
CA GLY A 155 -66.05 7.72 -36.54
C GLY A 155 -64.54 7.50 -36.50
N VAL A 156 -63.73 8.57 -36.48
CA VAL A 156 -62.26 8.52 -36.42
C VAL A 156 -61.76 9.43 -35.29
N PRO A 157 -60.64 9.08 -34.61
CA PRO A 157 -60.09 9.89 -33.53
C PRO A 157 -59.75 11.31 -34.00
N HIS A 158 -60.31 12.30 -33.33
CA HIS A 158 -60.02 13.71 -33.57
C HIS A 158 -60.30 14.53 -32.31
N PHE A 159 -59.76 15.74 -32.25
CA PHE A 159 -60.13 16.75 -31.26
C PHE A 159 -60.41 18.07 -31.99
N ILE A 160 -61.12 18.95 -31.32
CA ILE A 160 -61.64 20.17 -31.93
C ILE A 160 -61.24 21.40 -31.13
N ILE A 161 -61.21 22.54 -31.80
CA ILE A 161 -61.23 23.87 -31.19
C ILE A 161 -62.61 24.45 -31.45
N ALA A 162 -63.29 24.88 -30.40
CA ALA A 162 -64.59 25.51 -30.44
C ALA A 162 -64.48 26.94 -29.91
N LEU A 163 -64.87 27.91 -30.74
CA LEU A 163 -64.95 29.32 -30.39
C LEU A 163 -66.41 29.68 -30.15
N GLN A 164 -66.70 30.26 -29.00
CA GLN A 164 -68.00 30.84 -28.73
C GLN A 164 -68.06 32.23 -29.37
N LEU A 165 -69.09 32.46 -30.19
CA LEU A 165 -69.33 33.70 -30.91
C LEU A 165 -70.71 34.25 -30.50
N GLU A 166 -70.84 35.57 -30.44
CA GLU A 166 -72.11 36.23 -30.14
C GLU A 166 -72.46 37.22 -31.25
N SER A 167 -73.69 37.17 -31.76
CA SER A 167 -74.21 38.20 -32.66
C SER A 167 -75.70 38.35 -32.50
N GLY A 168 -76.15 39.59 -32.26
CA GLY A 168 -77.58 39.90 -32.10
C GLY A 168 -78.25 39.21 -30.91
N GLY A 169 -77.51 38.96 -29.82
CA GLY A 169 -78.00 38.26 -28.64
C GLY A 169 -78.20 36.75 -28.80
N GLN A 170 -77.73 36.17 -29.91
CA GLN A 170 -77.68 34.72 -30.12
C GLN A 170 -76.24 34.20 -30.01
N GLU A 171 -76.10 33.10 -29.28
CA GLU A 171 -74.85 32.36 -29.16
C GLU A 171 -74.66 31.41 -30.35
N TRP A 172 -73.44 31.36 -30.84
CA TRP A 172 -72.98 30.49 -31.91
C TRP A 172 -71.68 29.82 -31.48
N VAL A 173 -71.42 28.64 -32.01
CA VAL A 173 -70.14 27.96 -31.82
C VAL A 173 -69.52 27.70 -33.18
N LEU A 174 -68.37 28.31 -33.44
CA LEU A 174 -67.52 27.95 -34.58
C LEU A 174 -66.59 26.85 -34.13
N ARG A 175 -66.74 25.67 -34.73
CA ARG A 175 -65.91 24.50 -34.51
C ARG A 175 -64.92 24.37 -35.65
N THR A 176 -63.67 24.07 -35.35
CA THR A 176 -62.74 23.45 -36.30
C THR A 176 -62.18 22.14 -35.75
N THR A 177 -61.78 21.24 -36.64
CA THR A 177 -61.03 20.04 -36.28
C THR A 177 -59.59 20.15 -36.75
N LEU A 178 -58.63 19.85 -35.87
CA LEU A 178 -57.23 19.77 -36.25
C LEU A 178 -56.85 18.38 -36.79
N ASP A 179 -55.82 18.31 -37.62
CA ASP A 179 -55.33 17.04 -38.17
C ASP A 179 -54.63 16.20 -37.08
N PHE A 180 -55.35 15.15 -36.67
CA PHE A 180 -54.92 14.28 -35.58
C PHE A 180 -53.60 13.55 -35.89
N ILE A 181 -53.33 13.18 -37.14
CA ILE A 181 -52.11 12.44 -37.51
C ILE A 181 -50.89 13.34 -37.38
N SER A 182 -51.00 14.58 -37.84
CA SER A 182 -49.95 15.60 -37.80
C SER A 182 -49.70 16.04 -36.36
N PHE A 183 -50.75 16.23 -35.57
CA PHE A 183 -50.65 16.48 -34.13
C PHE A 183 -49.97 15.32 -33.39
N ASN A 184 -50.37 14.07 -33.67
CA ASN A 184 -49.76 12.88 -33.06
C ASN A 184 -48.25 12.82 -33.35
N LYS A 185 -47.85 13.03 -34.61
CA LYS A 185 -46.43 13.08 -35.01
C LYS A 185 -45.67 14.17 -34.28
N ARG A 186 -46.28 15.33 -34.03
CA ARG A 186 -45.67 16.44 -33.28
C ARG A 186 -45.40 16.06 -31.82
N VAL A 187 -46.37 15.43 -31.15
CA VAL A 187 -46.19 14.93 -29.77
C VAL A 187 -45.06 13.90 -29.71
N GLU A 188 -45.05 12.94 -30.64
CA GLU A 188 -44.05 11.85 -30.67
C GLU A 188 -42.67 12.25 -31.21
N ASN A 189 -42.43 13.54 -31.49
CA ASN A 189 -41.18 13.99 -32.09
C ASN A 189 -40.01 14.11 -31.08
N ILE A 190 -40.23 13.74 -29.81
CA ILE A 190 -39.14 13.53 -28.86
C ILE A 190 -38.50 12.17 -29.15
N ARG A 191 -37.29 12.17 -29.70
CA ARG A 191 -36.49 10.96 -29.91
C ARG A 191 -35.20 11.04 -29.08
N VAL A 192 -35.19 10.39 -27.94
CA VAL A 192 -34.00 10.23 -27.09
C VAL A 192 -33.87 8.75 -26.76
N GLY A 193 -32.70 8.19 -27.04
CA GLY A 193 -32.44 6.74 -26.92
C GLY A 193 -33.25 5.88 -27.90
N GLU A 194 -33.23 4.57 -27.66
CA GLU A 194 -33.96 3.57 -28.47
C GLU A 194 -35.38 3.31 -27.95
N THR A 195 -35.59 3.46 -26.64
CA THR A 195 -36.85 3.11 -25.94
C THR A 195 -37.72 4.33 -25.62
N GLY A 196 -37.21 5.53 -25.89
CA GLY A 196 -37.88 6.79 -25.57
C GLY A 196 -39.18 7.01 -26.34
N MET A 197 -40.26 7.33 -25.63
CA MET A 197 -41.59 7.54 -26.21
C MET A 197 -42.34 8.66 -25.50
N ALA A 198 -42.99 9.54 -26.27
CA ALA A 198 -43.88 10.58 -25.77
C ALA A 198 -45.33 10.33 -26.21
N PHE A 199 -46.29 10.61 -25.33
CA PHE A 199 -47.73 10.55 -25.61
C PHE A 199 -48.49 11.48 -24.65
N LEU A 200 -49.76 11.75 -24.96
CA LEU A 200 -50.65 12.59 -24.15
C LEU A 200 -51.77 11.76 -23.53
N ILE A 201 -52.17 12.16 -22.32
CA ILE A 201 -53.32 11.63 -21.61
C ILE A 201 -54.14 12.76 -20.97
N ASN A 202 -55.45 12.58 -20.83
CA ASN A 202 -56.30 13.52 -20.10
C ASN A 202 -56.29 13.22 -18.59
N ARG A 203 -57.06 14.01 -17.81
CA ARG A 203 -57.23 13.81 -16.36
C ARG A 203 -57.84 12.47 -15.96
N ASN A 204 -58.59 11.83 -16.86
CA ASN A 204 -59.16 10.49 -16.65
C ASN A 204 -58.16 9.36 -16.99
N GLY A 205 -56.96 9.74 -17.47
CA GLY A 205 -55.91 8.86 -17.96
C GLY A 205 -56.23 8.17 -19.29
N ASP A 206 -57.13 8.74 -20.08
CA ASP A 206 -57.43 8.30 -21.44
C ASP A 206 -56.45 8.93 -22.42
N LEU A 207 -55.98 8.13 -23.38
CA LEU A 207 -55.00 8.55 -24.39
C LEU A 207 -55.57 9.63 -25.32
N GLN A 208 -54.83 10.72 -25.47
CA GLN A 208 -55.13 11.84 -26.39
C GLN A 208 -54.25 11.80 -27.65
N THR A 209 -53.46 10.75 -27.79
CA THR A 209 -52.58 10.44 -28.92
C THR A 209 -52.58 8.93 -29.12
N THR A 210 -52.21 8.47 -30.30
CA THR A 210 -51.98 7.05 -30.57
C THR A 210 -50.48 6.77 -30.44
N PRO A 211 -50.01 6.18 -29.32
CA PRO A 211 -48.59 5.89 -29.15
C PRO A 211 -48.14 4.85 -30.17
N ARG A 212 -46.88 4.93 -30.64
CA ARG A 212 -46.31 3.98 -31.63
C ARG A 212 -46.34 2.51 -31.21
N ARG A 213 -46.38 2.23 -29.91
CA ARG A 213 -46.46 0.88 -29.35
C ARG A 213 -47.82 0.68 -28.69
N ASN A 214 -48.33 -0.54 -28.73
CA ASN A 214 -49.52 -0.89 -27.98
C ASN A 214 -49.28 -0.74 -26.47
N MET A 215 -49.99 0.20 -25.84
CA MET A 215 -49.87 0.54 -24.42
C MET A 215 -50.97 -0.08 -23.55
N THR A 216 -51.74 -1.06 -24.05
CA THR A 216 -52.93 -1.59 -23.35
C THR A 216 -52.62 -2.08 -21.93
N ALA A 217 -51.45 -2.69 -21.70
CA ALA A 217 -51.02 -3.17 -20.38
C ALA A 217 -50.54 -2.05 -19.44
N GLU A 218 -50.12 -0.90 -19.97
CA GLU A 218 -49.59 0.24 -19.20
C GLU A 218 -50.69 1.18 -18.72
N ILE A 219 -51.82 1.26 -19.45
CA ILE A 219 -52.92 2.19 -19.16
C ILE A 219 -53.44 2.10 -17.72
N PRO A 220 -53.74 0.91 -17.14
CA PRO A 220 -54.24 0.84 -15.76
C PRO A 220 -53.21 1.35 -14.74
N PHE A 221 -51.93 1.06 -14.98
CA PHE A 221 -50.83 1.52 -14.14
C PHE A 221 -50.64 3.03 -14.23
N LEU A 222 -50.66 3.59 -15.44
CA LEU A 222 -50.58 5.04 -15.66
C LEU A 222 -51.74 5.75 -14.98
N LYS A 223 -52.97 5.25 -15.13
CA LYS A 223 -54.17 5.78 -14.43
C LYS A 223 -53.98 5.81 -12.92
N LYS A 224 -53.43 4.74 -12.33
CA LYS A 224 -53.15 4.68 -10.89
C LYS A 224 -52.05 5.66 -10.47
N MET A 225 -50.96 5.74 -11.24
CA MET A 225 -49.84 6.67 -11.00
C MET A 225 -50.32 8.13 -10.96
N LEU A 226 -51.27 8.47 -11.84
CA LEU A 226 -51.82 9.82 -11.95
C LEU A 226 -52.87 10.11 -10.88
N GLY A 227 -53.72 9.13 -10.56
CA GLY A 227 -54.75 9.26 -9.53
C GLY A 227 -54.19 9.51 -8.12
N HIS A 228 -52.98 9.03 -7.81
CA HIS A 228 -52.30 9.30 -6.52
C HIS A 228 -51.59 10.66 -6.47
N ARG A 229 -51.49 11.38 -7.59
CA ARG A 229 -50.74 12.65 -7.68
C ARG A 229 -51.59 13.91 -7.62
N ASN A 230 -52.93 13.79 -7.55
CA ASN A 230 -53.83 14.93 -7.36
C ASN A 230 -53.61 15.70 -6.04
N ASP A 231 -52.85 15.13 -5.09
CA ASP A 231 -52.56 15.74 -3.79
C ASP A 231 -51.21 16.50 -3.72
N ASN A 232 -50.39 16.47 -4.78
CA ASN A 232 -49.05 17.08 -4.76
C ASN A 232 -48.96 18.44 -5.48
N LEU A 233 -48.53 19.44 -4.73
CA LEU A 233 -48.37 20.87 -5.05
C LEU A 233 -47.50 21.19 -6.30
N ASP A 234 -46.81 20.21 -6.88
CA ASP A 234 -45.88 20.38 -8.02
C ASP A 234 -46.57 20.41 -9.40
N LEU A 235 -47.75 19.80 -9.54
CA LEU A 235 -48.58 19.94 -10.76
C LEU A 235 -49.09 21.38 -10.95
N VAL A 236 -49.22 22.14 -9.86
CA VAL A 236 -49.74 23.51 -9.84
C VAL A 236 -48.68 24.55 -10.24
N ARG A 237 -47.38 24.17 -10.29
CA ARG A 237 -46.27 25.09 -10.60
C ARG A 237 -45.64 24.92 -12.00
N GLY A 238 -46.26 24.13 -12.88
CA GLY A 238 -45.77 23.98 -14.27
C GLY A 238 -44.40 23.31 -14.39
N ARG A 239 -44.05 22.40 -13.46
CA ARG A 239 -42.78 21.66 -13.49
C ARG A 239 -42.99 20.23 -13.95
N ALA A 240 -42.10 19.75 -14.83
CA ALA A 240 -42.04 18.34 -15.19
C ALA A 240 -41.70 17.49 -13.95
N THR A 241 -42.57 16.54 -13.63
CA THR A 241 -42.38 15.60 -12.52
C THR A 241 -41.78 14.30 -13.05
N MET A 242 -40.91 13.65 -12.28
CA MET A 242 -40.29 12.38 -12.68
C MET A 242 -40.54 11.31 -11.63
N THR A 243 -40.84 10.10 -12.07
CA THR A 243 -40.91 8.89 -11.23
C THR A 243 -40.26 7.72 -11.98
N THR A 244 -39.64 6.81 -11.24
CA THR A 244 -39.08 5.57 -11.78
C THR A 244 -39.85 4.40 -11.20
N GLU A 245 -40.39 3.54 -12.05
CA GLU A 245 -41.26 2.42 -11.69
C GLU A 245 -41.00 1.22 -12.60
N ILE A 246 -41.39 0.02 -12.16
CA ILE A 246 -41.35 -1.17 -13.01
C ILE A 246 -42.53 -1.09 -13.99
N ASN A 247 -42.21 -1.06 -15.28
CA ASN A 247 -43.24 -1.03 -16.31
C ASN A 247 -43.90 -2.41 -16.44
N PRO A 248 -45.23 -2.53 -16.26
CA PRO A 248 -45.92 -3.82 -16.29
C PRO A 248 -45.91 -4.49 -17.66
N ALA A 249 -45.72 -3.72 -18.75
CA ALA A 249 -45.67 -4.27 -20.10
C ALA A 249 -44.30 -4.83 -20.49
N THR A 250 -43.20 -4.24 -19.99
CA THR A 250 -41.83 -4.69 -20.30
C THR A 250 -41.20 -5.50 -19.17
N GLY A 251 -41.68 -5.34 -17.93
CA GLY A 251 -41.04 -5.87 -16.73
C GLY A 251 -39.74 -5.13 -16.36
N HIS A 252 -39.39 -4.06 -17.07
CA HIS A 252 -38.15 -3.31 -16.87
C HIS A 252 -38.41 -2.01 -16.10
N GLU A 253 -37.40 -1.61 -15.32
CA GLU A 253 -37.39 -0.32 -14.64
C GLU A 253 -37.42 0.80 -15.69
N THR A 254 -38.44 1.66 -15.63
CA THR A 254 -38.74 2.69 -16.62
C THR A 254 -38.86 4.03 -15.93
N ILE A 255 -38.25 5.05 -16.54
CA ILE A 255 -38.34 6.44 -16.11
C ILE A 255 -39.55 7.06 -16.80
N PHE A 256 -40.46 7.61 -16.00
CA PHE A 256 -41.62 8.37 -16.45
C PHE A 256 -41.44 9.84 -16.09
N VAL A 257 -41.51 10.71 -17.09
CA VAL A 257 -41.48 12.16 -16.95
C VAL A 257 -42.81 12.72 -17.42
N THR A 258 -43.48 13.49 -16.58
CA THR A 258 -44.83 14.01 -16.83
C THR A 258 -44.83 15.54 -16.75
N SER A 259 -45.42 16.23 -17.72
CA SER A 259 -45.60 17.69 -17.70
C SER A 259 -47.06 18.05 -18.01
N PRO A 260 -47.70 18.96 -17.25
CA PRO A 260 -49.03 19.47 -17.60
C PRO A 260 -48.94 20.31 -18.88
N ILE A 261 -49.94 20.17 -19.74
CA ILE A 261 -50.19 21.00 -20.93
C ILE A 261 -51.69 21.33 -20.97
N LYS A 262 -52.13 22.24 -21.85
CA LYS A 262 -53.55 22.64 -21.99
C LYS A 262 -54.14 23.04 -20.63
N ASN A 263 -53.44 23.93 -19.90
CA ASN A 263 -53.81 24.35 -18.53
C ASN A 263 -54.02 23.17 -17.55
N GLY A 264 -53.29 22.07 -17.76
CA GLY A 264 -53.38 20.86 -16.93
C GLY A 264 -54.62 20.00 -17.21
N GLU A 265 -55.35 20.24 -18.30
CA GLU A 265 -56.38 19.29 -18.76
C GLU A 265 -55.74 18.04 -19.38
N TRP A 266 -54.56 18.19 -19.98
CA TRP A 266 -53.76 17.10 -20.50
C TRP A 266 -52.41 17.02 -19.77
N LEU A 267 -51.86 15.81 -19.75
CA LEU A 267 -50.52 15.51 -19.28
C LEU A 267 -49.74 14.92 -20.43
N MET A 268 -48.61 15.55 -20.72
CA MET A 268 -47.58 14.96 -21.56
C MET A 268 -46.81 13.96 -20.73
N VAL A 269 -46.72 12.73 -21.21
CA VAL A 269 -45.94 11.66 -20.60
C VAL A 269 -44.83 11.26 -21.55
N TYR A 270 -43.61 11.28 -21.05
CA TYR A 270 -42.45 10.73 -21.71
C TYR A 270 -41.94 9.55 -20.88
N GLN A 271 -41.71 8.42 -21.53
CA GLN A 271 -41.17 7.23 -20.90
C GLN A 271 -39.91 6.75 -21.61
N GLN A 272 -38.96 6.21 -20.85
CA GLN A 272 -37.75 5.58 -21.36
C GLN A 272 -37.26 4.52 -20.37
N GLU A 273 -36.78 3.38 -20.87
CA GLU A 273 -36.21 2.34 -19.99
C GLU A 273 -34.93 2.86 -19.32
N ALA A 274 -34.76 2.57 -18.02
CA ALA A 274 -33.61 3.04 -17.26
C ALA A 274 -32.28 2.47 -17.80
N ALA A 275 -32.30 1.23 -18.33
CA ALA A 275 -31.13 0.61 -18.93
C ALA A 275 -30.64 1.34 -20.20
N ASP A 276 -31.58 1.84 -21.01
CA ASP A 276 -31.32 2.66 -22.21
C ASP A 276 -30.89 4.08 -21.82
N ALA A 277 -31.64 4.72 -20.91
CA ALA A 277 -31.33 6.08 -20.41
C ALA A 277 -29.95 6.19 -19.73
N PHE A 278 -29.47 5.12 -19.10
CA PHE A 278 -28.16 5.05 -18.44
C PHE A 278 -27.16 4.14 -19.16
N SER A 279 -27.37 3.86 -20.45
CA SER A 279 -26.53 2.96 -21.24
C SER A 279 -25.04 3.39 -21.23
N ASP A 280 -24.74 4.67 -21.45
CA ASP A 280 -23.38 5.23 -21.38
C ASP A 280 -22.74 5.03 -20.00
N LEU A 281 -23.50 5.22 -18.93
CA LEU A 281 -23.02 5.02 -17.56
C LEU A 281 -22.69 3.54 -17.31
N ASN A 282 -23.52 2.63 -17.82
CA ASN A 282 -23.26 1.20 -17.73
C ASN A 282 -22.01 0.79 -18.52
N GLN A 283 -21.82 1.34 -19.72
CA GLN A 283 -20.59 1.12 -20.50
C GLN A 283 -19.35 1.64 -19.78
N ALA A 284 -19.41 2.86 -19.23
CA ALA A 284 -18.32 3.44 -18.45
C ALA A 284 -17.98 2.60 -17.21
N ARG A 285 -19.00 2.09 -16.51
CA ARG A 285 -18.81 1.20 -15.35
C ARG A 285 -18.15 -0.12 -15.74
N ASN A 286 -18.57 -0.73 -16.85
CA ASN A 286 -17.97 -1.97 -17.35
C ASN A 286 -16.51 -1.75 -17.78
N LEU A 287 -16.22 -0.65 -18.47
CA LEU A 287 -14.84 -0.29 -18.84
C LEU A 287 -13.97 -0.08 -17.60
N ALA A 288 -14.47 0.63 -16.59
CA ALA A 288 -13.76 0.83 -15.33
C ALA A 288 -13.47 -0.49 -14.59
N ALA A 289 -14.43 -1.43 -14.60
CA ALA A 289 -14.23 -2.76 -14.02
C ALA A 289 -13.16 -3.56 -14.76
N VAL A 290 -13.11 -3.48 -16.09
CA VAL A 290 -12.05 -4.12 -16.90
C VAL A 290 -10.69 -3.52 -16.59
N ILE A 291 -10.58 -2.20 -16.50
CA ILE A 291 -9.33 -1.50 -16.14
C ILE A 291 -8.87 -1.90 -14.73
N LEU A 292 -9.79 -1.96 -13.76
CA LEU A 292 -9.49 -2.37 -12.39
C LEU A 292 -8.99 -3.83 -12.34
N LEU A 293 -9.62 -4.72 -13.11
CA LEU A 293 -9.24 -6.13 -13.20
C LEU A 293 -7.86 -6.31 -13.83
N LEU A 294 -7.60 -5.67 -14.98
CA LEU A 294 -6.30 -5.72 -15.65
C LEU A 294 -5.20 -5.08 -14.79
N GLY A 295 -5.49 -3.95 -14.15
CA GLY A 295 -4.59 -3.29 -13.20
C GLY A 295 -4.27 -4.17 -11.99
N GLY A 296 -5.29 -4.83 -11.42
CA GLY A 296 -5.13 -5.77 -10.31
C GLY A 296 -4.28 -7.00 -10.68
N ILE A 297 -4.50 -7.58 -11.85
CA ILE A 297 -3.67 -8.67 -12.38
C ILE A 297 -2.22 -8.19 -12.57
N GLY A 298 -2.02 -7.02 -13.19
CA GLY A 298 -0.69 -6.44 -13.39
C GLY A 298 0.06 -6.20 -12.08
N ILE A 299 -0.61 -5.63 -11.07
CA ILE A 299 -0.05 -5.42 -9.72
C ILE A 299 0.32 -6.75 -9.08
N THR A 300 -0.54 -7.76 -9.17
CA THR A 300 -0.30 -9.09 -8.56
C THR A 300 0.90 -9.80 -9.20
N ILE A 301 0.99 -9.78 -10.53
CA ILE A 301 2.13 -10.35 -11.27
C ILE A 301 3.43 -9.62 -10.89
N MET A 302 3.41 -8.29 -10.90
CA MET A 302 4.59 -7.48 -10.55
C MET A 302 5.02 -7.69 -9.10
N ALA A 303 4.08 -7.75 -8.16
CA ALA A 303 4.37 -8.03 -6.75
C ALA A 303 5.05 -9.38 -6.58
N LEU A 304 4.58 -10.42 -7.28
CA LEU A 304 5.16 -11.77 -7.22
C LEU A 304 6.57 -11.82 -7.83
N LEU A 305 6.78 -11.20 -8.99
CA LEU A 305 8.08 -11.12 -9.65
C LEU A 305 9.10 -10.33 -8.80
N MET A 306 8.71 -9.15 -8.32
CA MET A 306 9.59 -8.26 -7.57
C MET A 306 9.96 -8.86 -6.21
N SER A 307 9.00 -9.45 -5.51
CA SER A 307 9.26 -10.09 -4.20
C SER A 307 10.20 -11.27 -4.32
N ARG A 308 10.03 -12.12 -5.35
CA ARG A 308 10.97 -13.23 -5.63
C ARG A 308 12.37 -12.71 -5.97
N ARG A 309 12.45 -11.65 -6.77
CA ARG A 309 13.74 -11.05 -7.17
C ARG A 309 14.47 -10.43 -5.97
N MET A 310 13.75 -9.74 -5.07
CA MET A 310 14.32 -9.17 -3.85
C MET A 310 14.78 -10.26 -2.89
N ALA A 311 13.97 -11.30 -2.64
CA ALA A 311 14.34 -12.39 -1.75
C ALA A 311 15.63 -13.10 -2.20
N ARG A 312 15.76 -13.40 -3.50
CA ARG A 312 17.01 -13.97 -4.06
C ARG A 312 18.21 -13.04 -3.92
N LYS A 313 18.00 -11.73 -4.07
CA LYS A 313 19.09 -10.76 -3.93
C LYS A 313 19.57 -10.65 -2.48
N VAL A 314 18.65 -10.77 -1.51
CA VAL A 314 19.00 -10.84 -0.09
C VAL A 314 19.77 -12.12 0.21
N GLU A 315 19.30 -13.27 -0.28
CA GLU A 315 19.99 -14.57 -0.11
C GLU A 315 21.43 -14.54 -0.63
N MET A 316 21.64 -14.00 -1.84
CA MET A 316 22.98 -13.84 -2.42
C MET A 316 23.86 -12.91 -1.57
N SER A 317 23.31 -11.82 -1.05
CA SER A 317 24.06 -10.88 -0.21
C SER A 317 24.46 -11.50 1.13
N ASP A 318 23.62 -12.37 1.71
CA ASP A 318 23.94 -13.06 2.95
C ASP A 318 25.01 -14.13 2.73
N LEU A 319 24.97 -14.86 1.61
CA LEU A 319 26.04 -15.78 1.20
C LEU A 319 27.39 -15.07 1.00
N GLU A 320 27.39 -13.92 0.33
CA GLU A 320 28.59 -13.12 0.09
C GLU A 320 29.21 -12.63 1.42
N LYS A 321 28.37 -12.21 2.38
CA LYS A 321 28.82 -11.83 3.73
C LYS A 321 29.43 -13.00 4.49
N ASP A 322 28.80 -14.18 4.42
CA ASP A 322 29.32 -15.39 5.09
C ASP A 322 30.70 -15.76 4.53
N MET A 323 30.89 -15.73 3.21
CA MET A 323 32.20 -15.96 2.58
C MET A 323 33.25 -14.92 2.99
N MET A 324 32.88 -13.65 3.05
CA MET A 324 33.80 -12.57 3.43
C MET A 324 34.23 -12.69 4.90
N ASN A 325 33.33 -13.12 5.78
CA ASN A 325 33.65 -13.40 7.19
C ASN A 325 34.66 -14.56 7.34
N GLU A 326 34.54 -15.63 6.57
CA GLU A 326 35.51 -16.73 6.59
C GLU A 326 36.91 -16.26 6.18
N GLN A 327 37.00 -15.44 5.13
CA GLN A 327 38.28 -14.87 4.68
C GLN A 327 38.92 -13.99 5.74
N VAL A 328 38.11 -13.20 6.47
CA VAL A 328 38.59 -12.38 7.60
C VAL A 328 39.16 -13.26 8.72
N ILE A 329 38.50 -14.37 9.04
CA ILE A 329 39.00 -15.32 10.06
C ILE A 329 40.34 -15.94 9.63
N GLU A 330 40.45 -16.37 8.37
CA GLU A 330 41.69 -16.95 7.83
C GLU A 330 42.84 -15.94 7.82
N ALA A 331 42.58 -14.70 7.39
CA ALA A 331 43.54 -13.60 7.45
C ALA A 331 44.01 -13.33 8.89
N GLY A 332 43.09 -13.38 9.87
CA GLY A 332 43.42 -13.24 11.28
C GLY A 332 44.33 -14.36 11.82
N LYS A 333 44.13 -15.60 11.37
CA LYS A 333 45.03 -16.72 11.70
C LYS A 333 46.44 -16.49 11.17
N LEU A 334 46.56 -16.07 9.91
CA LEU A 334 47.86 -15.81 9.27
C LEU A 334 48.60 -14.65 9.95
N ALA A 335 47.89 -13.59 10.34
CA ALA A 335 48.48 -12.46 11.05
C ALA A 335 49.06 -12.88 12.42
N SER A 336 48.35 -13.71 13.18
CA SER A 336 48.81 -14.25 14.47
C SER A 336 50.06 -15.13 14.32
N VAL A 337 50.14 -15.94 13.26
CA VAL A 337 51.34 -16.72 12.92
C VAL A 337 52.51 -15.80 12.56
N GLY A 338 52.28 -14.71 11.83
CA GLY A 338 53.30 -13.73 11.46
C GLY A 338 53.93 -13.01 12.66
N GLU A 339 53.13 -12.63 13.65
CA GLU A 339 53.62 -11.98 14.88
C GLU A 339 54.51 -12.91 15.71
N LEU A 340 54.14 -14.19 15.82
CA LEU A 340 54.96 -15.21 16.46
C LEU A 340 56.26 -15.50 15.68
N ALA A 341 56.20 -15.55 14.35
CA ALA A 341 57.37 -15.76 13.53
C ALA A 341 58.42 -14.66 13.74
N ALA A 342 58.00 -13.40 13.91
CA ALA A 342 58.90 -12.29 14.21
C ALA A 342 59.55 -12.41 15.60
N GLY A 343 58.77 -12.78 16.63
CA GLY A 343 59.30 -13.03 17.97
C GLY A 343 60.30 -14.19 18.01
N ILE A 344 59.98 -15.30 17.34
CA ILE A 344 60.85 -16.48 17.27
C ILE A 344 62.10 -16.21 16.43
N ALA A 345 62.00 -15.45 15.33
CA ALA A 345 63.18 -15.02 14.58
C ALA A 345 64.15 -14.23 15.47
N HIS A 346 63.62 -13.35 16.33
CA HIS A 346 64.44 -12.64 17.31
C HIS A 346 65.07 -13.58 18.35
N GLU A 347 64.32 -14.57 18.84
CA GLU A 347 64.85 -15.54 19.80
C GLU A 347 65.89 -16.51 19.22
N ILE A 348 65.85 -16.79 17.92
CA ILE A 348 66.88 -17.56 17.21
C ILE A 348 68.10 -16.69 16.92
N ASN A 349 67.90 -15.43 16.51
CA ASN A 349 68.99 -14.52 16.18
C ASN A 349 69.90 -14.24 17.39
N ASN A 350 69.34 -14.18 18.61
CA ASN A 350 70.12 -13.95 19.83
C ASN A 350 71.22 -15.02 20.10
N PRO A 351 70.91 -16.33 20.24
CA PRO A 351 71.92 -17.36 20.41
C PRO A 351 72.86 -17.47 19.21
N VAL A 352 72.39 -17.21 17.98
CA VAL A 352 73.26 -17.15 16.80
C VAL A 352 74.28 -16.03 16.90
N ALA A 353 73.88 -14.83 17.32
CA ALA A 353 74.80 -13.71 17.53
C ALA A 353 75.88 -14.05 18.56
N ILE A 354 75.50 -14.68 19.68
CA ILE A 354 76.44 -15.16 20.71
C ILE A 354 77.42 -16.19 20.14
N MET A 355 76.96 -17.10 19.27
CA MET A 355 77.87 -18.05 18.62
C MET A 355 78.88 -17.36 17.71
N VAL A 356 78.45 -16.33 16.96
CA VAL A 356 79.33 -15.57 16.07
C VAL A 356 80.36 -14.78 16.87
N GLU A 357 79.97 -14.18 17.98
CA GLU A 357 80.88 -13.49 18.90
C GLU A 357 81.93 -14.44 19.49
N GLU A 358 81.51 -15.58 20.04
CA GLU A 358 82.41 -16.59 20.60
C GLU A 358 83.33 -17.21 19.52
N ALA A 359 82.85 -17.33 18.28
CA ALA A 359 83.67 -17.79 17.15
C ALA A 359 84.73 -16.74 16.73
N GLY A 360 84.36 -15.46 16.73
CA GLY A 360 85.30 -14.35 16.52
C GLY A 360 86.35 -14.30 17.62
N TRP A 361 85.93 -14.48 18.87
CA TRP A 361 86.85 -14.55 20.01
C TRP A 361 87.85 -15.71 19.89
N ILE A 362 87.40 -16.89 19.44
CA ILE A 362 88.31 -18.01 19.14
C ILE A 362 89.32 -17.63 18.06
N GLN A 363 88.90 -16.94 16.99
CA GLN A 363 89.77 -16.49 15.91
C GLN A 363 90.87 -15.54 16.43
N ASP A 364 90.49 -14.52 17.22
CA ASP A 364 91.43 -13.56 17.81
C ASP A 364 92.44 -14.27 18.73
N LEU A 365 91.97 -15.21 19.57
CA LEU A 365 92.84 -15.99 20.46
C LEU A 365 93.81 -16.93 19.72
N LEU A 366 93.41 -17.44 18.55
CA LEU A 366 94.26 -18.28 17.69
C LEU A 366 95.33 -17.44 16.97
N ASP A 367 94.98 -16.25 16.50
CA ASP A 367 95.91 -15.32 15.83
C ASP A 367 96.99 -14.79 16.78
N GLU A 368 96.69 -14.68 18.08
CA GLU A 368 97.66 -14.34 19.13
C GLU A 368 98.64 -15.46 19.53
N GLY A 369 98.38 -16.70 19.10
CA GLY A 369 99.17 -17.89 19.43
C GLY A 369 98.75 -18.59 20.72
N LEU A 370 98.53 -19.91 20.63
CA LEU A 370 98.06 -20.76 21.73
C LEU A 370 99.12 -21.05 22.82
N GLU A 371 100.35 -20.56 22.67
CA GLU A 371 101.46 -20.79 23.60
C GLU A 371 101.39 -19.92 24.87
N LYS A 372 100.50 -18.90 24.91
CA LYS A 372 100.19 -18.14 26.13
C LYS A 372 99.30 -18.97 27.09
N SER A 373 99.62 -18.97 28.39
CA SER A 373 99.14 -19.95 29.38
C SER A 373 97.64 -19.98 29.73
N ASP A 374 96.77 -19.24 29.04
CA ASP A 374 95.31 -19.24 29.29
C ASP A 374 94.44 -19.34 28.01
N ASN A 375 95.01 -19.12 26.82
CA ASN A 375 94.25 -19.04 25.56
C ASN A 375 93.59 -20.38 25.18
N SER A 376 94.25 -21.52 25.44
CA SER A 376 93.68 -22.84 25.17
C SER A 376 92.41 -23.12 26.00
N ARG A 377 92.36 -22.64 27.25
CA ARG A 377 91.20 -22.80 28.13
C ARG A 377 90.03 -21.92 27.68
N GLU A 378 90.32 -20.69 27.27
CA GLU A 378 89.30 -19.76 26.75
C GLU A 378 88.71 -20.24 25.41
N VAL A 379 89.52 -20.80 24.50
CA VAL A 379 89.00 -21.44 23.28
C VAL A 379 88.05 -22.58 23.61
N GLN A 380 88.39 -23.42 24.60
CA GLN A 380 87.51 -24.51 25.02
C GLN A 380 86.21 -24.01 25.67
N ARG A 381 86.27 -22.90 26.42
CA ARG A 381 85.08 -22.23 26.98
C ARG A 381 84.16 -21.73 25.88
N ALA A 382 84.71 -21.00 24.90
CA ALA A 382 83.98 -20.45 23.77
C ALA A 382 83.33 -21.55 22.91
N LEU A 383 84.04 -22.65 22.63
CA LEU A 383 83.48 -23.81 21.93
C LEU A 383 82.31 -24.46 22.68
N ASN A 384 82.42 -24.59 24.01
CA ASN A 384 81.32 -25.10 24.84
C ASN A 384 80.12 -24.15 24.80
N GLN A 385 80.35 -22.84 24.79
CA GLN A 385 79.29 -21.84 24.71
C GLN A 385 78.56 -21.91 23.36
N ILE A 386 79.31 -22.02 22.25
CA ILE A 386 78.74 -22.23 20.90
C ILE A 386 77.86 -23.49 20.88
N ARG A 387 78.33 -24.61 21.43
CA ARG A 387 77.57 -25.87 21.49
C ARG A 387 76.27 -25.72 22.30
N ASN A 388 76.33 -25.03 23.44
CA ASN A 388 75.17 -24.80 24.30
C ASN A 388 74.13 -23.91 23.59
N GLN A 389 74.56 -22.82 22.96
CA GLN A 389 73.66 -21.99 22.15
C GLN A 389 73.09 -22.77 20.96
N GLY A 390 73.86 -23.66 20.33
CA GLY A 390 73.41 -24.50 19.22
C GLY A 390 72.28 -25.44 19.64
N THR A 391 72.39 -26.00 20.84
CA THR A 391 71.32 -26.79 21.47
C THR A 391 70.09 -25.93 21.74
N ARG A 392 70.27 -24.69 22.22
CA ARG A 392 69.17 -23.74 22.42
C ARG A 392 68.44 -23.39 21.12
N CYS A 393 69.15 -23.16 20.02
CA CYS A 393 68.54 -22.97 18.69
C CYS A 393 67.72 -24.19 18.26
N LYS A 394 68.23 -25.40 18.50
CA LYS A 394 67.51 -26.65 18.22
C LYS A 394 66.21 -26.75 19.02
N ASP A 395 66.23 -26.38 20.30
CA ASP A 395 65.03 -26.45 21.14
C ASP A 395 63.99 -25.40 20.73
N ILE A 396 64.40 -24.17 20.39
CA ILE A 396 63.52 -23.10 19.89
C ILE A 396 62.87 -23.52 18.56
N THR A 397 63.67 -24.04 17.63
CA THR A 397 63.16 -24.50 16.31
C THR A 397 62.27 -25.73 16.44
N HIS A 398 62.54 -26.65 17.38
CA HIS A 398 61.68 -27.80 17.65
C HIS A 398 60.33 -27.38 18.25
N LYS A 399 60.31 -26.40 19.16
CA LYS A 399 59.06 -25.81 19.68
C LYS A 399 58.24 -25.15 18.57
N LEU A 400 58.87 -24.36 17.69
CA LEU A 400 58.21 -23.76 16.51
C LEU A 400 57.63 -24.82 15.57
N LEU A 401 58.40 -25.87 15.25
CA LEU A 401 57.95 -26.93 14.33
C LEU A 401 56.81 -27.76 14.94
N SER A 402 56.81 -27.96 16.26
CA SER A 402 55.73 -28.62 16.98
C SER A 402 54.42 -27.82 16.97
N PHE A 403 54.51 -26.49 16.94
CA PHE A 403 53.37 -25.58 16.79
C PHE A 403 52.84 -25.58 15.34
N ALA A 404 53.73 -25.47 14.34
CA ALA A 404 53.34 -25.46 12.93
C ALA A 404 52.76 -26.80 12.42
N ARG A 405 53.19 -27.94 12.98
CA ARG A 405 52.70 -29.28 12.60
C ARG A 405 51.43 -29.75 13.34
N LYS A 406 50.99 -29.06 14.41
CA LYS A 406 49.82 -29.47 15.22
C LYS A 406 48.60 -28.57 15.04
N ILE A 407 48.33 -28.08 13.84
CA ILE A 407 47.03 -27.48 13.50
C ILE A 407 46.05 -28.61 13.14
N ASP A 408 45.85 -29.54 14.08
CA ASP A 408 44.80 -30.55 14.03
C ASP A 408 43.65 -30.04 14.90
N PRO A 409 42.50 -29.63 14.32
CA PRO A 409 41.36 -29.12 15.07
C PRO A 409 40.58 -30.24 15.79
N THR A 410 41.08 -31.47 15.80
CA THR A 410 40.43 -32.62 16.44
C THR A 410 40.32 -32.40 17.95
N VAL A 411 39.08 -32.48 18.44
CA VAL A 411 38.74 -32.40 19.86
C VAL A 411 39.30 -33.62 20.59
N LYS A 412 40.06 -33.37 21.67
CA LYS A 412 40.67 -34.39 22.54
C LYS A 412 40.37 -34.05 24.00
N GLN A 413 40.57 -35.00 24.91
CA GLN A 413 40.62 -34.71 26.34
C GLN A 413 41.94 -34.01 26.64
N VAL A 414 41.86 -32.80 27.21
CA VAL A 414 43.02 -31.96 27.49
C VAL A 414 43.11 -31.71 28.99
N ALA A 415 44.25 -32.12 29.57
CA ALA A 415 44.65 -31.76 30.91
C ALA A 415 45.00 -30.26 30.95
N LEU A 416 44.08 -29.44 31.46
CA LEU A 416 44.17 -27.97 31.33
C LEU A 416 45.38 -27.39 32.07
N ASN A 417 45.69 -27.93 33.25
CA ASN A 417 46.81 -27.47 34.07
C ASN A 417 48.16 -27.68 33.35
N ASP A 418 48.34 -28.80 32.64
CA ASP A 418 49.57 -29.08 31.90
C ASP A 418 49.75 -28.07 30.75
N LEU A 419 48.66 -27.75 30.06
CA LEU A 419 48.65 -26.77 28.98
C LEU A 419 48.97 -25.36 29.49
N VAL A 420 48.38 -24.96 30.62
CA VAL A 420 48.66 -23.66 31.25
C VAL A 420 50.13 -23.56 31.66
N ARG A 421 50.70 -24.62 32.25
CA ARG A 421 52.14 -24.67 32.58
C ARG A 421 53.01 -24.53 31.33
N GLU A 422 52.68 -25.25 30.26
CA GLU A 422 53.39 -25.19 28.98
C GLU A 422 53.39 -23.76 28.41
N MET A 423 52.22 -23.09 28.41
CA MET A 423 52.09 -21.73 27.89
C MET A 423 52.77 -20.69 28.78
N ALA A 424 52.72 -20.84 30.10
CA ALA A 424 53.44 -19.98 31.03
C ALA A 424 54.96 -20.06 30.81
N ILE A 425 55.51 -21.27 30.63
CA ILE A 425 56.93 -21.49 30.29
C ILE A 425 57.27 -20.87 28.93
N LEU A 426 56.39 -21.00 27.94
CA LEU A 426 56.62 -20.44 26.61
C LEU A 426 56.70 -18.91 26.63
N CYS A 427 55.88 -18.26 27.46
CA CYS A 427 55.84 -16.80 27.58
C CYS A 427 56.86 -16.23 28.58
N GLU A 428 57.60 -17.06 29.31
CA GLU A 428 58.51 -16.65 30.39
C GLU A 428 59.60 -15.66 29.91
N GLN A 429 60.17 -15.89 28.71
CA GLN A 429 61.22 -15.03 28.17
C GLN A 429 60.70 -13.63 27.83
N ARG A 430 59.49 -13.55 27.25
CA ARG A 430 58.82 -12.26 26.98
C ARG A 430 58.44 -11.57 28.28
N ALA A 431 57.93 -12.30 29.27
CA ALA A 431 57.59 -11.76 30.58
C ALA A 431 58.81 -11.15 31.29
N LYS A 432 59.96 -11.82 31.24
CA LYS A 432 61.23 -11.28 31.75
C LYS A 432 61.65 -9.99 31.04
N PHE A 433 61.47 -9.90 29.72
CA PHE A 433 61.79 -8.70 28.95
C PHE A 433 60.95 -7.48 29.36
N VAL A 434 59.67 -7.70 29.68
CA VAL A 434 58.75 -6.63 30.13
C VAL A 434 58.68 -6.48 31.66
N ASN A 435 59.59 -7.12 32.42
CA ASN A 435 59.62 -7.12 33.90
C ASN A 435 58.30 -7.60 34.56
N VAL A 436 57.70 -8.65 34.02
CA VAL A 436 56.50 -9.29 34.57
C VAL A 436 56.82 -10.63 35.21
N ILE A 437 56.31 -10.86 36.43
CA ILE A 437 56.36 -12.14 37.13
C ILE A 437 55.09 -12.92 36.81
N ILE A 438 55.22 -14.13 36.29
CA ILE A 438 54.08 -15.04 36.05
C ILE A 438 53.95 -15.97 37.25
N GLU A 439 52.85 -15.85 37.99
CA GLU A 439 52.48 -16.76 39.07
C GLU A 439 51.38 -17.72 38.59
N THR A 440 51.47 -18.98 39.02
CA THR A 440 50.47 -20.00 38.65
C THR A 440 49.93 -20.68 39.90
N SER A 441 48.67 -20.40 40.22
CA SER A 441 47.94 -21.04 41.33
C SER A 441 46.93 -22.03 40.77
N LEU A 442 47.43 -23.21 40.41
CA LEU A 442 46.63 -24.24 39.73
C LEU A 442 45.96 -25.17 40.74
N GLY A 443 44.63 -25.29 40.68
CA GLY A 443 43.86 -26.17 41.54
C GLY A 443 44.27 -27.64 41.38
N ASN A 444 44.16 -28.41 42.47
CA ASN A 444 44.34 -29.85 42.44
C ASN A 444 43.09 -30.52 41.83
N ASP A 445 43.27 -31.63 41.11
CA ASP A 445 42.19 -32.46 40.56
C ASP A 445 41.23 -31.73 39.59
N ILE A 446 41.77 -30.90 38.69
CA ILE A 446 40.99 -30.26 37.61
C ILE A 446 40.61 -31.31 36.54
N PRO A 447 39.31 -31.53 36.25
CA PRO A 447 38.87 -32.45 35.20
C PRO A 447 39.35 -32.04 33.81
N ASP A 448 39.52 -33.02 32.92
CA ASP A 448 39.88 -32.76 31.53
C ASP A 448 38.78 -31.97 30.80
N VAL A 449 39.20 -31.11 29.87
CA VAL A 449 38.29 -30.35 28.99
C VAL A 449 38.30 -30.98 27.60
N ALA A 450 37.12 -31.12 26.98
CA ALA A 450 37.01 -31.56 25.59
C ALA A 450 37.29 -30.38 24.66
N ALA A 451 38.51 -30.31 24.13
CA ALA A 451 38.96 -29.19 23.32
C ALA A 451 39.95 -29.61 22.24
N SER A 452 40.14 -28.77 21.23
CA SER A 452 41.35 -28.84 20.42
C SER A 452 42.52 -28.27 21.24
N PRO A 453 43.61 -29.04 21.49
CA PRO A 453 44.78 -28.53 22.19
C PRO A 453 45.37 -27.27 21.54
N SER A 454 45.40 -27.21 20.21
CA SER A 454 45.97 -26.08 19.46
C SER A 454 45.10 -24.82 19.56
N GLU A 455 43.78 -24.96 19.59
CA GLU A 455 42.86 -23.84 19.80
C GLU A 455 42.96 -23.29 21.24
N LEU A 456 43.07 -24.16 22.25
CA LEU A 456 43.31 -23.73 23.63
C LEU A 456 44.67 -23.08 23.82
N GLN A 457 45.73 -23.60 23.21
CA GLN A 457 47.05 -22.96 23.20
C GLN A 457 46.95 -21.54 22.65
N GLN A 458 46.24 -21.36 21.53
CA GLN A 458 46.01 -20.04 20.94
C GLN A 458 45.24 -19.11 21.90
N VAL A 459 44.25 -19.62 22.64
CA VAL A 459 43.51 -18.84 23.63
C VAL A 459 44.43 -18.34 24.75
N PHE A 460 45.17 -19.25 25.38
CA PHE A 460 46.07 -18.91 26.49
C PHE A 460 47.18 -17.96 26.04
N LEU A 461 47.82 -18.24 24.91
CA LEU A 461 48.87 -17.41 24.35
C LEU A 461 48.37 -15.97 24.08
N ASN A 462 47.21 -15.81 23.46
CA ASN A 462 46.66 -14.49 23.18
C ASN A 462 46.30 -13.72 24.46
N LEU A 463 45.74 -14.39 25.47
CA LEU A 463 45.40 -13.77 26.75
C LEU A 463 46.67 -13.39 27.54
N ILE A 464 47.66 -14.26 27.61
CA ILE A 464 48.95 -13.99 28.26
C ILE A 464 49.68 -12.85 27.56
N ASN A 465 49.76 -12.85 26.23
CA ASN A 465 50.40 -11.75 25.49
C ASN A 465 49.66 -10.41 25.68
N ASN A 466 48.33 -10.42 25.70
CA ASN A 466 47.57 -9.20 25.98
C ASN A 466 47.83 -8.67 27.39
N ALA A 467 47.96 -9.56 28.38
CA ALA A 467 48.34 -9.19 29.74
C ALA A 467 49.76 -8.59 29.79
N LEU A 468 50.74 -9.24 29.17
CA LEU A 468 52.12 -8.75 29.10
C LEU A 468 52.21 -7.36 28.45
N ASP A 469 51.50 -7.16 27.34
CA ASP A 469 51.49 -5.87 26.64
C ASP A 469 50.79 -4.77 27.45
N ALA A 470 49.83 -5.12 28.31
CA ALA A 470 49.16 -4.16 29.20
C ALA A 470 50.06 -3.70 30.36
N MET A 471 51.15 -4.43 30.63
CA MET A 471 52.13 -4.14 31.68
C MET A 471 53.45 -3.53 31.14
N GLU A 472 53.60 -3.36 29.83
CA GLU A 472 54.77 -2.69 29.25
C GLU A 472 54.63 -1.16 29.29
N PRO A 473 55.64 -0.39 29.73
CA PRO A 473 56.98 -0.79 30.20
C PRO A 473 57.09 -0.95 31.74
N GLY A 474 55.99 -0.78 32.48
CA GLY A 474 55.97 -0.66 33.94
C GLY A 474 56.27 -1.94 34.73
N GLY A 475 56.21 -3.10 34.09
CA GLY A 475 56.28 -4.41 34.75
C GLY A 475 55.04 -4.70 35.59
N GLY A 476 55.04 -5.85 36.25
CA GLY A 476 53.91 -6.26 37.09
C GLY A 476 53.86 -7.75 37.39
N GLU A 477 52.68 -8.19 37.78
CA GLU A 477 52.36 -9.57 38.10
C GLU A 477 51.21 -10.07 37.23
N LEU A 478 51.39 -11.27 36.68
CA LEU A 478 50.38 -12.04 35.96
C LEU A 478 50.05 -13.29 36.76
N ASP A 479 48.87 -13.35 37.36
CA ASP A 479 48.40 -14.52 38.09
C ASP A 479 47.46 -15.36 37.22
N ILE A 480 47.79 -16.63 37.05
CA ILE A 480 46.98 -17.61 36.32
C ILE A 480 46.46 -18.65 37.30
N THR A 481 45.15 -18.68 37.49
CA THR A 481 44.47 -19.57 38.42
C THR A 481 43.55 -20.54 37.70
N THR A 482 43.50 -21.79 38.18
CA THR A 482 42.53 -22.78 37.72
C THR A 482 41.74 -23.32 38.89
N ARG A 483 40.42 -23.46 38.71
CA ARG A 483 39.52 -24.03 39.73
C ARG A 483 38.39 -24.81 39.06
N PHE A 484 37.81 -25.73 39.80
CA PHE A 484 36.63 -26.47 39.38
C PHE A 484 35.43 -26.03 40.23
N GLU A 485 34.45 -25.37 39.62
CA GLU A 485 33.28 -24.81 40.31
C GLU A 485 32.00 -25.08 39.50
N ASN A 486 30.92 -25.50 40.18
CA ASN A 486 29.59 -25.69 39.58
C ASN A 486 29.58 -26.57 38.31
N GLY A 487 30.42 -27.62 38.25
CA GLY A 487 30.49 -28.51 37.09
C GLY A 487 31.26 -27.97 35.89
N THR A 488 31.96 -26.84 36.05
CA THR A 488 32.75 -26.19 34.99
C THR A 488 34.18 -25.95 35.45
N VAL A 489 35.12 -26.06 34.51
CA VAL A 489 36.51 -25.70 34.74
C VAL A 489 36.66 -24.21 34.49
N VAL A 490 37.11 -23.47 35.51
CA VAL A 490 37.27 -22.02 35.44
C VAL A 490 38.74 -21.65 35.46
N VAL A 491 39.18 -20.89 34.47
CA VAL A 491 40.52 -20.30 34.42
C VAL A 491 40.41 -18.79 34.55
N SER A 492 41.15 -18.19 35.47
CA SER A 492 41.27 -16.74 35.56
C SER A 492 42.71 -16.32 35.29
N ILE A 493 42.88 -15.35 34.39
CA ILE A 493 44.16 -14.73 34.03
C ILE A 493 44.05 -13.26 34.45
N ALA A 494 44.78 -12.89 35.48
CA ALA A 494 44.73 -11.59 36.11
C ALA A 494 46.07 -10.85 35.93
N ASP A 495 46.03 -9.70 35.27
CA ASP A 495 47.17 -8.79 35.16
C ASP A 495 47.01 -7.58 36.08
N THR A 496 48.13 -6.92 36.34
CA THR A 496 48.24 -5.66 37.10
C THR A 496 48.53 -4.46 36.19
N GLY A 497 48.20 -4.58 34.89
CA GLY A 497 48.51 -3.58 33.88
C GLY A 497 47.60 -2.35 33.88
N CYS A 498 47.64 -1.59 32.78
CA CYS A 498 46.93 -0.31 32.62
C CYS A 498 45.39 -0.41 32.68
N GLY A 499 44.84 -1.62 32.54
CA GLY A 499 43.40 -1.85 32.55
C GLY A 499 42.66 -1.29 31.33
N ILE A 500 41.36 -1.54 31.26
CA ILE A 500 40.51 -1.23 30.11
C ILE A 500 39.45 -0.19 30.54
N PRO A 501 39.36 0.96 29.85
CA PRO A 501 38.31 1.93 30.10
C PRO A 501 36.90 1.32 29.93
N LYS A 502 35.96 1.69 30.80
CA LYS A 502 34.58 1.18 30.76
C LYS A 502 33.89 1.37 29.40
N ALA A 503 34.23 2.44 28.68
CA ALA A 503 33.70 2.73 27.34
C ALA A 503 34.15 1.71 26.28
N ASN A 504 35.28 1.02 26.51
CA ASN A 504 35.87 0.09 25.57
C ASN A 504 35.48 -1.37 25.87
N LEU A 505 35.07 -1.70 27.10
CA LEU A 505 34.74 -3.06 27.55
C LEU A 505 33.71 -3.77 26.66
N SER A 506 32.72 -3.05 26.12
CA SER A 506 31.69 -3.64 25.24
C SER A 506 32.18 -3.93 23.82
N ARG A 507 33.36 -3.43 23.46
CA ARG A 507 33.93 -3.48 22.09
C ARG A 507 35.19 -4.32 21.99
N ILE A 508 35.74 -4.79 23.11
CA ILE A 508 37.03 -5.51 23.11
C ILE A 508 36.98 -6.85 22.35
N PHE A 509 35.79 -7.40 22.14
CA PHE A 509 35.58 -8.61 21.35
C PHE A 509 35.19 -8.32 19.89
N ASP A 510 35.00 -7.04 19.52
CA ASP A 510 34.75 -6.65 18.14
C ASP A 510 36.00 -6.91 17.29
N PRO A 511 35.89 -7.54 16.11
CA PRO A 511 37.01 -7.70 15.20
C PRO A 511 37.67 -6.35 14.85
N PHE A 512 38.99 -6.33 14.82
CA PHE A 512 39.84 -5.16 14.52
C PHE A 512 39.82 -4.03 15.57
N PHE A 513 39.13 -4.21 16.69
CA PHE A 513 39.21 -3.26 17.78
C PHE A 513 40.55 -3.39 18.52
N THR A 514 41.34 -2.31 18.53
CA THR A 514 42.61 -2.25 19.26
C THR A 514 42.82 -0.84 19.80
N THR A 515 43.39 -0.75 21.00
CA THR A 515 43.90 0.51 21.58
C THR A 515 45.40 0.69 21.37
N LYS A 516 46.08 -0.31 20.79
CA LYS A 516 47.52 -0.26 20.49
C LYS A 516 47.78 0.58 19.23
N PRO A 517 48.96 1.22 19.10
CA PRO A 517 49.34 1.98 17.91
C PRO A 517 49.26 1.16 16.61
N VAL A 518 49.05 1.86 15.49
CA VAL A 518 48.99 1.26 14.15
C VAL A 518 50.25 0.43 13.89
N GLY A 519 50.08 -0.85 13.54
CA GLY A 519 51.16 -1.81 13.30
C GLY A 519 51.60 -2.64 14.52
N LYS A 520 51.15 -2.32 15.74
CA LYS A 520 51.44 -3.10 16.97
C LYS A 520 50.27 -3.93 17.50
N GLY A 521 49.06 -3.74 16.98
CA GLY A 521 47.88 -4.50 17.37
C GLY A 521 46.98 -4.79 16.18
N THR A 522 46.72 -6.07 15.92
CA THR A 522 45.83 -6.52 14.85
C THR A 522 44.34 -6.34 15.21
N GLY A 523 44.03 -6.22 16.51
CA GLY A 523 42.66 -6.15 17.02
C GLY A 523 41.87 -7.44 16.81
N LEU A 524 42.53 -8.55 16.49
CA LEU A 524 41.89 -9.84 16.19
C LEU A 524 42.04 -10.88 17.31
N GLY A 525 42.97 -10.68 18.24
CA GLY A 525 43.26 -11.68 19.29
C GLY A 525 42.05 -12.02 20.16
N LEU A 526 41.36 -11.02 20.71
CA LEU A 526 40.22 -11.23 21.61
C LEU A 526 38.96 -11.71 20.88
N SER A 527 38.73 -11.30 19.63
CA SER A 527 37.61 -11.80 18.83
C SER A 527 37.80 -13.27 18.42
N ILE A 528 39.04 -13.69 18.13
CA ILE A 528 39.40 -15.09 17.90
C ILE A 528 39.19 -15.92 19.17
N ILE A 529 39.65 -15.42 20.34
CA ILE A 529 39.43 -16.10 21.62
C ILE A 529 37.94 -16.31 21.88
N TYR A 530 37.12 -15.27 21.70
CA TYR A 530 35.67 -15.35 21.90
C TYR A 530 35.05 -16.43 21.00
N GLY A 531 35.45 -16.49 19.72
CA GLY A 531 35.01 -17.51 18.78
C GLY A 531 35.41 -18.94 19.19
N ILE A 532 36.66 -19.13 19.61
CA ILE A 532 37.17 -20.45 20.05
C ILE A 532 36.44 -20.92 21.31
N VAL A 533 36.31 -20.07 22.33
CA VAL A 533 35.69 -20.40 23.60
C VAL A 533 34.20 -20.73 23.41
N ASN A 534 33.50 -19.95 22.59
CA ASN A 534 32.08 -20.20 22.29
C ASN A 534 31.89 -21.48 21.45
N LYS A 535 32.80 -21.77 20.51
CA LYS A 535 32.80 -23.03 19.73
C LYS A 535 32.95 -24.26 20.64
N MET A 536 33.67 -24.13 21.74
CA MET A 536 33.83 -25.18 22.76
C MET A 536 32.66 -25.25 23.76
N GLY A 537 31.61 -24.43 23.60
CA GLY A 537 30.51 -24.34 24.55
C GLY A 537 30.88 -23.68 25.88
N GLY A 538 32.01 -22.95 25.92
CA GLY A 538 32.46 -22.20 27.08
C GLY A 538 32.04 -20.73 27.06
N GLU A 539 32.33 -20.02 28.14
CA GLU A 539 32.07 -18.60 28.32
C GLU A 539 33.37 -17.85 28.63
N ILE A 540 33.57 -16.66 28.06
CA ILE A 540 34.63 -15.73 28.46
C ILE A 540 34.03 -14.44 29.02
N THR A 541 34.49 -14.03 30.19
CA THR A 541 34.10 -12.78 30.84
C THR A 541 35.32 -11.96 31.21
N VAL A 542 35.15 -10.64 31.28
CA VAL A 542 36.22 -9.70 31.60
C VAL A 542 35.80 -8.78 32.74
N ARG A 543 36.73 -8.53 33.67
CA ARG A 543 36.62 -7.47 34.68
C ARG A 543 37.88 -6.63 34.62
N SER A 544 37.73 -5.33 34.42
CA SER A 544 38.87 -4.42 34.32
C SER A 544 38.50 -3.05 34.84
N ALA A 545 39.48 -2.35 35.41
CA ALA A 545 39.39 -0.95 35.77
C ALA A 545 40.71 -0.27 35.42
N LEU A 546 40.63 0.99 35.00
CA LEU A 546 41.80 1.78 34.64
C LEU A 546 42.79 1.82 35.81
N ASP A 547 44.06 1.59 35.52
CA ASP A 547 45.19 1.57 36.46
C ASP A 547 45.07 0.52 37.59
N LYS A 548 44.21 -0.49 37.42
CA LYS A 548 44.02 -1.60 38.38
C LYS A 548 44.21 -2.99 37.77
N GLY A 549 44.56 -3.07 36.48
CA GLY A 549 44.69 -4.33 35.76
C GLY A 549 43.40 -4.91 35.21
N THR A 550 43.51 -6.08 34.58
CA THR A 550 42.42 -6.81 33.94
C THR A 550 42.39 -8.27 34.35
N VAL A 551 41.20 -8.81 34.54
CA VAL A 551 40.96 -10.22 34.81
C VAL A 551 40.06 -10.79 33.72
N PHE A 552 40.61 -11.69 32.91
CA PHE A 552 39.84 -12.53 32.01
C PHE A 552 39.49 -13.83 32.72
N THR A 553 38.22 -14.25 32.64
CA THR A 553 37.74 -15.50 33.23
C THR A 553 37.07 -16.36 32.16
N LEU A 554 37.64 -17.54 31.93
CA LEU A 554 37.17 -18.58 31.01
C LEU A 554 36.42 -19.63 31.82
N ARG A 555 35.20 -20.00 31.39
CA ARG A 555 34.45 -21.15 31.92
C ARG A 555 34.32 -22.18 30.82
N LEU A 556 34.86 -23.38 31.06
CA LEU A 556 34.91 -24.46 30.08
C LEU A 556 34.15 -25.69 30.59
N PRO A 557 33.38 -26.38 29.74
CA PRO A 557 32.68 -27.61 30.11
C PRO A 557 33.66 -28.79 30.29
N VAL A 558 33.36 -29.68 31.23
CA VAL A 558 34.15 -30.91 31.48
C VAL A 558 33.97 -31.92 30.34
N ALA A 559 35.04 -32.64 29.99
CA ALA A 559 35.00 -33.73 29.03
C ALA A 559 34.04 -34.84 29.49
N GLY A 560 32.88 -34.95 28.81
CA GLY A 560 31.84 -35.94 29.13
C GLY A 560 30.67 -35.42 29.98
N GLY A 561 30.63 -34.12 30.31
CA GLY A 561 29.51 -33.47 31.00
C GLY A 561 28.44 -32.96 30.03
N ILE A 562 27.17 -33.15 30.40
CA ILE A 562 25.95 -32.71 29.69
C ILE A 562 26.04 -31.22 29.30
N GLU A 563 25.63 -30.86 28.08
CA GLU A 563 25.41 -29.47 27.63
C GLU A 563 24.57 -28.70 28.67
N GLN A 564 25.22 -27.97 29.58
CA GLN A 564 24.60 -26.86 30.27
C GLN A 564 24.76 -25.64 29.38
N LYS A 565 23.74 -25.34 28.57
CA LYS A 565 23.61 -24.03 27.94
C LYS A 565 23.50 -22.98 29.05
N PHE A 566 24.55 -22.19 29.22
CA PHE A 566 24.52 -21.02 30.09
C PHE A 566 23.42 -20.07 29.62
N PRO A 567 22.50 -19.62 30.50
CA PRO A 567 21.65 -18.49 30.18
C PRO A 567 22.53 -17.25 29.99
N PRO A 568 22.25 -16.38 29.00
CA PRO A 568 22.98 -15.13 28.83
C PRO A 568 22.66 -14.19 30.00
N GLU A 569 23.41 -14.29 31.09
CA GLU A 569 23.35 -13.30 32.17
C GLU A 569 24.24 -12.10 31.85
N GLN A 570 23.55 -11.02 31.45
CA GLN A 570 23.94 -9.62 31.57
C GLN A 570 25.27 -9.21 30.92
N ILE A 571 25.19 -9.06 29.60
CA ILE A 571 25.91 -7.98 28.91
C ILE A 571 25.53 -6.66 29.60
N ILE A 572 26.57 -5.94 30.00
CA ILE A 572 26.61 -4.61 30.63
C ILE A 572 25.45 -3.71 30.14
N THR A 573 24.33 -3.70 30.88
CA THR A 573 23.35 -2.61 30.81
C THR A 573 23.88 -1.47 31.65
N SER A 574 24.53 -0.50 31.01
CA SER A 574 24.62 0.85 31.57
C SER A 574 23.20 1.40 31.67
N LYS A 575 22.79 1.77 32.89
CA LYS A 575 21.52 2.44 33.19
C LYS A 575 21.30 3.60 32.22
N LYS A 576 20.41 3.40 31.24
CA LYS A 576 19.78 4.47 30.45
C LYS A 576 18.28 4.50 30.77
N HIS A 577 17.97 4.61 32.06
CA HIS A 577 16.63 4.96 32.57
C HIS A 577 16.79 5.59 33.95
N GLN A 578 17.41 6.78 33.97
CA GLN A 578 17.31 7.74 35.06
C GLN A 578 17.59 9.14 34.50
N GLN A 579 16.82 9.52 33.48
CA GLN A 579 16.71 10.89 32.97
C GLN A 579 15.40 10.99 32.16
N GLN A 580 14.27 10.72 32.81
CA GLN A 580 12.94 11.13 32.33
C GLN A 580 11.87 11.21 33.44
N SER A 581 12.29 11.29 34.71
CA SER A 581 11.41 11.50 35.86
C SER A 581 11.82 12.70 36.72
N GLU A 582 12.57 13.67 36.17
CA GLU A 582 12.89 14.95 36.83
C GLU A 582 12.36 16.18 36.06
N GLN A 583 11.49 15.99 35.06
CA GLN A 583 10.80 17.10 34.38
C GLN A 583 9.27 17.12 34.61
N LYS A 584 8.81 16.51 35.70
CA LYS A 584 7.39 16.55 36.12
C LYS A 584 7.19 16.85 37.61
N GLY A 585 8.19 17.45 38.25
CA GLY A 585 8.19 17.77 39.68
C GLY A 585 8.32 19.26 40.02
N ASP A 586 8.09 20.19 39.07
CA ASP A 586 8.27 21.63 39.35
C ASP A 586 7.26 22.54 38.62
N LYS A 587 5.97 22.17 38.68
CA LYS A 587 4.84 23.02 38.23
C LYS A 587 3.59 22.91 39.12
N ASN A 588 3.76 22.68 40.42
CA ASN A 588 2.63 22.70 41.35
C ASN A 588 3.01 23.27 42.73
N ALA A 589 3.68 24.42 42.75
CA ALA A 589 3.92 25.19 43.95
C ALA A 589 4.09 26.69 43.65
N SER A 590 3.06 27.33 43.08
CA SER A 590 2.91 28.80 43.12
C SER A 590 1.59 29.23 42.47
N ASN A 591 0.48 29.17 43.23
CA ASN A 591 -0.60 30.13 43.06
C ASN A 591 -1.59 30.08 44.23
N HIS A 592 -1.18 30.65 45.36
CA HIS A 592 -2.09 31.30 46.30
C HIS A 592 -1.36 32.49 46.94
N SER A 593 -1.49 33.66 46.31
CA SER A 593 -1.46 34.95 47.00
C SER A 593 -1.88 36.10 46.06
N ALA A 594 -3.00 36.70 46.43
CA ALA A 594 -3.31 38.14 46.35
C ALA A 594 -3.66 38.80 45.00
N HIS A 595 -4.84 39.44 45.09
CA HIS A 595 -5.45 40.52 44.30
C HIS A 595 -6.19 40.19 43.00
#